data_AF-A0A929W3V6-F1
#
_entry.id   AF-A0A929W3V6-F1
#
_cell.length_a   1.000
_cell.length_b   1.000
_cell.length_c   1.000
_cell.angle_alpha   90.00
_cell.angle_beta   90.00
_cell.angle_gamma   90.00
#
_symmetry.space_group_name_H-M   'P 1'
#
loop_
_entity.id
_entity.type
_entity.pdbx_description
1 polymer ?
#
loop_
_entity_poly.entity_id
_entity_poly.type
_entity_poly.pdbx_seq_one_letter_code
_entity_poly.pdbx_strand_id
1 'polypeptide(L)'
;MLNLRIVARALSGLILLEAVLMGLCYALSFYYGESAHRTWLIPIGACLVASLVLSLLSRKANPEFGRRDGYLVVFSTWIVYCLFGMLPFLTGGVTDRVAAAFFEAMSGFTTTGATALDHIDGLPHS
;
A
#
# COMPACT_ATOMS: atom_id res chain seq x y z
N MET A 1 -8.41 -27.68 -1.10
CA MET A 1 -8.59 -26.86 0.13
C MET A 1 -7.83 -25.55 -0.06
N LEU A 2 -8.23 -24.45 0.58
CA LEU A 2 -7.56 -23.15 0.43
C LEU A 2 -6.19 -23.16 1.12
N ASN A 3 -5.16 -22.73 0.41
CA ASN A 3 -3.79 -22.65 0.91
C ASN A 3 -3.52 -21.23 1.42
N LEU A 4 -4.00 -20.90 2.62
CA LEU A 4 -3.85 -19.54 3.17
C LEU A 4 -2.38 -19.10 3.32
N ARG A 5 -1.44 -20.05 3.44
CA ARG A 5 -0.01 -19.74 3.52
C ARG A 5 0.55 -19.26 2.18
N ILE A 6 0.12 -19.83 1.04
CA ILE A 6 0.56 -19.34 -0.28
C ILE A 6 -0.04 -17.98 -0.59
N VAL A 7 -1.29 -17.74 -0.15
CA VAL A 7 -1.93 -16.42 -0.25
C VAL A 7 -1.16 -15.38 0.56
N ALA A 8 -0.82 -15.69 1.82
CA ALA A 8 0.02 -14.82 2.66
C ALA A 8 1.40 -14.56 2.04
N ARG A 9 2.01 -15.57 1.40
CA ARG A 9 3.30 -15.40 0.69
C ARG A 9 3.18 -14.42 -0.48
N ALA A 10 2.12 -14.54 -1.27
CA ALA A 10 1.86 -13.64 -2.40
C ALA A 10 1.62 -12.21 -1.91
N LEU A 11 0.76 -12.02 -0.89
CA LEU A 11 0.49 -10.71 -0.30
C LEU A 11 1.74 -10.08 0.32
N SER A 12 2.60 -10.87 0.99
CA SER A 12 3.88 -10.39 1.51
C SER A 12 4.74 -9.75 0.42
N GLY A 13 4.86 -10.41 -0.74
CA GLY A 13 5.63 -9.87 -1.87
C GLY A 13 5.00 -8.61 -2.47
N LEU A 14 3.67 -8.54 -2.56
CA LEU A 14 2.96 -7.38 -3.07
C LEU A 14 3.09 -6.16 -2.14
N ILE A 15 2.95 -6.36 -0.83
CA ILE A 15 3.16 -5.28 0.16
C ILE A 15 4.63 -4.82 0.15
N LEU A 16 5.58 -5.73 -0.07
CA LEU A 16 6.98 -5.34 -0.20
C LEU A 16 7.19 -4.45 -1.42
N LEU A 17 6.57 -4.79 -2.55
CA LEU A 17 6.60 -3.94 -3.74
C LEU A 17 6.02 -2.56 -3.45
N GLU A 18 4.88 -2.49 -2.77
CA GLU A 18 4.28 -1.22 -2.34
C GLU A 18 5.24 -0.39 -1.46
N ALA A 19 5.92 -1.03 -0.49
CA ALA A 19 6.92 -0.36 0.34
C ALA A 19 8.09 0.21 -0.49
N VAL A 20 8.53 -0.51 -1.51
CA VAL A 20 9.59 -0.04 -2.43
C VAL A 20 9.11 1.14 -3.24
N LEU A 21 7.88 1.11 -3.76
CA LEU A 21 7.29 2.22 -4.51
C LEU A 21 7.12 3.46 -3.62
N MET A 22 6.66 3.30 -2.38
CA MET A 22 6.64 4.40 -1.40
C MET A 22 8.05 4.92 -1.08
N GLY A 23 9.07 4.05 -1.10
CA GLY A 23 10.47 4.44 -0.99
C GLY A 23 10.94 5.33 -2.16
N LEU A 24 10.39 5.13 -3.37
CA LEU A 24 10.64 6.02 -4.50
C LEU A 24 10.00 7.40 -4.28
N CYS A 25 8.75 7.48 -3.80
CA CYS A 25 8.13 8.74 -3.40
C CYS A 25 8.94 9.45 -2.31
N TYR A 26 9.40 8.72 -1.30
CA TYR A 26 10.30 9.25 -0.28
C TYR A 26 11.60 9.83 -0.88
N ALA A 27 12.21 9.15 -1.85
CA ALA A 27 13.38 9.67 -2.56
C ALA A 27 13.07 10.95 -3.36
N LEU A 28 11.89 11.00 -4.01
CA LEU A 28 11.43 12.20 -4.73
C LEU A 28 11.23 13.39 -3.79
N SER A 29 10.78 13.17 -2.54
CA SER A 29 10.62 14.26 -1.57
C SER A 29 11.93 15.02 -1.31
N PHE A 30 13.08 14.33 -1.35
CA PHE A 30 14.39 14.98 -1.25
C PHE A 30 14.77 15.73 -2.51
N TYR A 31 14.44 15.18 -3.68
CA TYR A 31 14.72 15.82 -4.97
C TYR A 31 13.98 17.15 -5.11
N TYR A 32 12.71 17.20 -4.68
CA TYR A 32 11.88 18.41 -4.69
C TYR A 32 12.13 19.35 -3.48
N GLY A 33 13.01 18.97 -2.54
CA GLY A 33 13.34 19.79 -1.38
C GLY A 33 12.20 19.93 -0.37
N GLU A 34 11.34 18.93 -0.26
CA GLU A 34 10.14 18.98 0.58
C GLU A 34 10.48 18.80 2.07
N SER A 35 9.95 19.71 2.89
CA SER A 35 10.18 19.70 4.34
C SER A 35 9.53 18.50 5.03
N ALA A 36 8.48 17.94 4.42
CA ALA A 36 7.65 16.87 4.98
C ALA A 36 8.16 15.45 4.66
N HIS A 37 9.39 15.24 4.20
CA HIS A 37 9.92 13.91 3.84
C HIS A 37 9.70 12.82 4.92
N ARG A 38 9.70 13.18 6.21
CA ARG A 38 9.51 12.23 7.32
C ARG A 38 8.13 11.55 7.34
N THR A 39 7.14 12.10 6.66
CA THR A 39 5.76 11.57 6.60
C THR A 39 5.70 10.20 5.92
N TRP A 40 6.68 9.89 5.05
CA TRP A 40 6.83 8.63 4.34
C TRP A 40 7.36 7.47 5.19
N LEU A 41 8.05 7.77 6.31
CA LEU A 41 8.67 6.72 7.14
C LEU A 41 7.64 5.80 7.80
N ILE A 42 6.48 6.35 8.19
CA ILE A 42 5.40 5.58 8.82
C ILE A 42 4.73 4.62 7.80
N PRO A 43 4.26 5.08 6.61
CA PRO A 43 3.74 4.20 5.57
C PRO A 43 4.73 3.09 5.17
N ILE A 44 5.98 3.47 4.88
CA ILE A 44 7.03 2.50 4.49
C ILE A 44 7.25 1.47 5.61
N GLY A 45 7.39 1.94 6.85
CA GLY A 45 7.57 1.07 8.01
C GLY A 45 6.40 0.11 8.21
N ALA A 46 5.17 0.58 8.05
CA ALA A 46 3.96 -0.24 8.16
C ALA A 46 3.95 -1.36 7.09
N CYS A 47 4.23 -1.02 5.83
CA CYS A 47 4.33 -2.00 4.75
C CYS A 47 5.45 -3.02 5.00
N LEU A 48 6.65 -2.58 5.41
CA LEU A 48 7.78 -3.47 5.69
C LEU A 48 7.48 -4.44 6.84
N VAL A 49 6.89 -3.95 7.94
CA VAL A 49 6.51 -4.80 9.08
C VAL A 49 5.43 -5.80 8.67
N ALA A 50 4.40 -5.37 7.95
CA ALA A 50 3.33 -6.25 7.49
C ALA A 50 3.84 -7.32 6.51
N SER A 51 4.68 -6.93 5.55
CA SER A 51 5.32 -7.85 4.61
C SER A 51 6.20 -8.88 5.35
N LEU A 52 7.00 -8.43 6.32
CA LEU A 52 7.84 -9.31 7.13
C LEU A 52 6.99 -10.33 7.91
N VAL A 53 5.94 -9.88 8.61
CA VAL A 53 5.04 -10.76 9.36
C VAL A 53 4.42 -11.81 8.45
N LEU A 54 3.87 -11.42 7.30
CA LEU A 54 3.27 -12.36 6.35
C LEU A 54 4.31 -13.32 5.73
N SER A 55 5.53 -12.85 5.49
CA SER A 55 6.64 -13.68 5.02
C SER A 55 6.98 -14.76 6.04
N LEU A 56 7.06 -14.40 7.33
CA LEU A 56 7.33 -15.34 8.43
C LEU A 56 6.22 -16.39 8.56
N LEU A 57 4.95 -15.97 8.47
CA LEU A 57 3.79 -16.86 8.54
C LEU A 57 3.68 -17.82 7.34
N SER A 58 4.27 -17.47 6.21
CA SER A 58 4.19 -18.24 4.96
C SER A 58 5.43 -19.09 4.63
N ARG A 59 6.44 -19.13 5.51
CA ARG A 59 7.72 -19.86 5.30
C ARG A 59 7.57 -21.33 4.90
N LYS A 60 6.52 -22.02 5.35
CA LYS A 60 6.22 -23.43 5.05
C LYS A 60 4.97 -23.59 4.18
N ALA A 61 4.73 -22.65 3.26
CA ALA A 61 3.66 -22.77 2.28
C ALA A 61 3.95 -23.91 1.31
N ASN A 62 2.94 -24.74 1.01
CA ASN A 62 3.01 -25.64 -0.13
C ASN A 62 3.05 -24.77 -1.42
N PRO A 63 4.00 -25.00 -2.35
CA PRO A 63 4.11 -24.22 -3.59
C PRO A 63 2.95 -24.43 -4.57
N GLU A 64 2.09 -25.43 -4.37
CA GLU A 64 0.88 -25.61 -5.16
C GLU A 64 -0.04 -24.40 -5.06
N PHE A 65 -0.28 -23.77 -6.21
CA PHE A 65 -1.10 -22.58 -6.34
C PHE A 65 -2.41 -22.92 -7.04
N GLY A 66 -3.50 -22.98 -6.28
CA GLY A 66 -4.83 -23.28 -6.81
C GLY A 66 -5.54 -22.06 -7.39
N ARG A 67 -6.53 -22.28 -8.26
CA ARG A 67 -7.38 -21.20 -8.80
C ARG A 67 -8.09 -20.40 -7.71
N ARG A 68 -8.59 -21.07 -6.66
CA ARG A 68 -9.26 -20.43 -5.53
C ARG A 68 -8.32 -19.55 -4.70
N ASP A 69 -7.06 -19.96 -4.58
CA ASP A 69 -6.03 -19.16 -3.89
C ASP A 69 -5.75 -17.88 -4.69
N GLY A 70 -5.68 -18.00 -6.03
CA GLY A 70 -5.54 -16.84 -6.92
C GLY A 70 -6.66 -15.81 -6.78
N TYR A 71 -7.93 -16.24 -6.73
CA TYR A 71 -9.05 -15.33 -6.50
C TYR A 71 -8.93 -14.59 -5.16
N LEU A 72 -8.53 -15.32 -4.10
CA LEU A 72 -8.36 -14.72 -2.79
C LEU A 72 -7.18 -13.74 -2.74
N VAL A 73 -6.07 -14.04 -3.43
CA VAL A 73 -4.95 -13.11 -3.59
C VAL A 73 -5.43 -11.83 -4.24
N VAL A 74 -6.06 -11.90 -5.41
CA VAL A 74 -6.50 -10.71 -6.15
C VAL A 74 -7.45 -9.85 -5.31
N PHE A 75 -8.47 -10.46 -4.70
CA PHE A 75 -9.42 -9.74 -3.85
C PHE A 75 -8.73 -9.08 -2.66
N SER A 76 -7.85 -9.81 -1.97
CA SER A 76 -7.16 -9.29 -0.79
C SER A 76 -6.16 -8.19 -1.15
N THR A 77 -5.52 -8.27 -2.32
CA THR A 77 -4.57 -7.24 -2.79
C THR A 77 -5.25 -5.88 -2.91
N TRP A 78 -6.44 -5.80 -3.49
CA TRP A 78 -7.16 -4.52 -3.62
C TRP A 78 -7.41 -3.87 -2.26
N ILE A 79 -7.86 -4.65 -1.27
CA ILE A 79 -8.11 -4.16 0.08
C ILE A 79 -6.80 -3.70 0.74
N VAL A 80 -5.76 -4.55 0.67
CA VAL A 80 -4.46 -4.30 1.29
C VAL A 80 -3.80 -3.05 0.72
N TYR A 81 -3.76 -2.90 -0.61
CA TYR A 81 -3.17 -1.74 -1.27
C TYR A 81 -3.95 -0.46 -0.92
N CYS A 82 -5.28 -0.50 -0.86
CA CYS A 82 -6.03 0.69 -0.42
C CYS A 82 -5.73 1.04 1.05
N LEU A 83 -5.57 0.05 1.93
CA LEU A 83 -5.28 0.26 3.35
C LEU A 83 -3.88 0.83 3.61
N PHE A 84 -2.88 0.42 2.83
CA PHE A 84 -1.52 0.96 2.96
C PHE A 84 -1.34 2.24 2.15
N GLY A 85 -1.85 2.29 0.92
CA GLY A 85 -1.82 3.47 0.06
C GLY A 85 -2.62 4.67 0.58
N MET A 86 -3.55 4.49 1.53
CA MET A 86 -4.18 5.62 2.21
C MET A 86 -3.26 6.30 3.23
N LEU A 87 -2.22 5.61 3.73
CA LEU A 87 -1.40 6.10 4.83
C LEU A 87 -0.65 7.40 4.50
N PRO A 88 -0.04 7.59 3.32
CA PRO A 88 0.62 8.85 2.97
C PRO A 88 -0.33 10.06 3.01
N PHE A 89 -1.60 9.90 2.64
CA PHE A 89 -2.60 10.97 2.72
C PHE A 89 -2.90 11.37 4.17
N LEU A 90 -2.91 10.40 5.08
CA LEU A 90 -3.15 10.63 6.51
C LEU A 90 -1.90 11.19 7.21
N THR A 91 -0.74 10.55 7.03
CA THR A 91 0.50 10.96 7.70
C THR A 91 1.09 12.23 7.11
N GLY A 92 0.81 12.51 5.83
CA GLY A 92 1.17 13.75 5.14
C GLY A 92 0.30 14.95 5.49
N GLY A 93 -0.80 14.75 6.23
CA GLY A 93 -1.74 15.82 6.59
C GLY A 93 -2.56 16.34 5.40
N VAL A 94 -2.69 15.54 4.34
CA VAL A 94 -3.53 15.88 3.17
C VAL A 94 -5.01 15.85 3.57
N THR A 95 -5.39 14.89 4.41
CA THR A 95 -6.73 14.79 4.97
C THR A 95 -6.72 14.05 6.30
N ASP A 96 -7.56 14.47 7.24
CA ASP A 96 -7.82 13.73 8.49
C ASP A 96 -8.97 12.71 8.32
N ARG A 97 -9.63 12.70 7.15
CA ARG A 97 -10.79 11.87 6.87
C ARG A 97 -10.35 10.54 6.30
N VAL A 98 -10.38 9.49 7.12
CA VAL A 98 -10.05 8.10 6.71
C VAL A 98 -10.82 7.67 5.45
N ALA A 99 -12.11 8.01 5.36
CA ALA A 99 -12.92 7.67 4.20
C ALA A 99 -12.44 8.37 2.91
N ALA A 100 -11.96 9.61 3.00
CA ALA A 100 -11.42 10.33 1.85
C ALA A 100 -10.05 9.77 1.43
N ALA A 101 -9.16 9.51 2.39
CA ALA A 101 -7.86 8.90 2.12
C ALA A 101 -7.98 7.50 1.49
N PHE A 102 -8.90 6.69 2.00
CA PHE A 102 -9.18 5.36 1.45
C PHE A 102 -9.79 5.44 0.04
N PHE A 103 -10.73 6.37 -0.19
CA PHE A 103 -11.30 6.61 -1.51
C PHE A 103 -10.23 7.03 -2.51
N GLU A 104 -9.32 7.91 -2.11
CA GLU A 104 -8.26 8.41 -2.99
C GLU A 104 -7.29 7.30 -3.39
N ALA A 105 -6.87 6.48 -2.41
CA ALA A 105 -6.04 5.31 -2.67
C ALA A 105 -6.74 4.33 -3.63
N MET A 106 -8.02 4.04 -3.37
CA MET A 106 -8.81 3.16 -4.23
C MET A 106 -8.89 3.70 -5.66
N SER A 107 -9.30 4.96 -5.81
CA SER A 107 -9.44 5.61 -7.11
C SER A 107 -8.14 5.60 -7.92
N GLY A 108 -7.00 5.85 -7.26
CA GLY A 108 -5.68 5.79 -7.88
C GLY A 108 -5.31 4.39 -8.36
N PHE A 109 -5.39 3.38 -7.48
CA PHE A 109 -5.03 2.00 -7.83
C PHE A 109 -5.94 1.38 -8.88
N THR A 110 -7.24 1.73 -8.88
CA THR A 110 -8.20 1.24 -9.87
C THR A 110 -8.23 2.09 -11.14
N THR A 111 -7.35 3.10 -11.25
CA THR A 111 -7.28 4.02 -12.41
C THR A 111 -8.60 4.74 -12.69
N THR A 112 -9.43 4.94 -11.65
CA THR A 112 -10.73 5.60 -11.76
C THR A 112 -10.59 7.10 -12.00
N GLY A 113 -9.60 7.74 -11.37
CA GLY A 113 -9.31 9.17 -11.57
C GLY A 113 -10.35 10.13 -10.98
N ALA A 114 -11.18 9.67 -10.04
CA ALA A 114 -12.04 10.52 -9.22
C ALA A 114 -11.27 10.97 -7.97
N THR A 115 -11.56 12.17 -7.45
CA THR A 115 -10.94 12.67 -6.22
C THR A 115 -11.97 13.02 -5.16
N ALA A 116 -11.65 12.72 -3.89
CA ALA A 116 -12.39 13.16 -2.72
C ALA A 116 -11.74 14.39 -2.04
N LEU A 117 -10.69 14.95 -2.64
CA LEU A 117 -9.91 16.07 -2.13
C LEU A 117 -10.26 17.35 -2.92
N ASP A 118 -10.47 18.47 -2.22
CA ASP A 118 -10.91 19.72 -2.85
C ASP A 118 -9.75 20.51 -3.50
N HIS A 119 -8.53 20.42 -2.96
CA HIS A 119 -7.38 21.27 -3.34
C HIS A 119 -6.11 20.45 -3.62
N ILE A 120 -6.11 19.75 -4.75
CA ILE A 120 -4.99 18.90 -5.19
C ILE A 120 -3.78 19.69 -5.72
N ASP A 121 -3.98 20.88 -6.27
CA ASP A 121 -2.92 21.67 -6.93
C ASP A 121 -1.85 22.20 -5.95
N GLY A 122 -2.12 22.21 -4.64
CA GLY A 122 -1.21 22.66 -3.61
C GLY A 122 -0.50 21.54 -2.84
N LEU A 123 -0.70 20.28 -3.24
CA LEU A 123 -0.11 19.13 -2.56
C LEU A 123 1.38 18.97 -2.90
N PRO A 124 2.15 18.32 -2.01
CA PRO A 124 3.52 17.92 -2.33
C PRO A 124 3.59 17.10 -3.63
N HIS A 125 4.73 17.20 -4.32
CA HIS A 125 5.03 16.42 -5.51
C HIS A 125 5.32 14.95 -5.21
N SER A 126 5.76 14.63 -3.98
CA SER A 126 6.07 13.25 -3.56
C SER A 126 4.84 12.43 -3.19
#